data_AF-A0A7L4R5P3-F1
#
_entry.id   AF-A0A7L4R5P3-F1
#
_cell.length_a   1.000
_cell.length_b   1.000
_cell.length_c   1.000
_cell.angle_alpha   90.00
_cell.angle_beta   90.00
_cell.angle_gamma   90.00
#
_symmetry.space_group_name_H-M   'P 1'
#
loop_
_entity.id
_entity.type
_entity.pdbx_description
1 polymer ?
#
loop_
_entity_poly.entity_id
_entity_poly.type
_entity_poly.pdbx_seq_one_letter_code
_entity_poly.pdbx_strand_id
1 'polypeptide(L)'
;MIVLNLKNYSASFSRCLSLTDAAAKVSHDTGVRIIVCPPPTHLNCAASMYKDVFAQHTDALEQGAHTGFLIPEALKSISVKGSLVNHSEHRIGTEN
;
A
#
# COMPACT_ATOMS: atom_id res chain seq x y z
N MET A 1 -5.01 1.35 -16.15
CA MET A 1 -4.52 1.47 -14.75
C MET A 1 -3.64 0.27 -14.46
N ILE A 2 -2.52 0.47 -13.77
CA ILE A 2 -1.58 -0.57 -13.35
C ILE A 2 -1.54 -0.59 -11.82
N VAL A 3 -1.50 -1.76 -11.21
CA VAL A 3 -1.31 -1.92 -9.76
C VAL A 3 -0.05 -2.73 -9.52
N LEU A 4 0.97 -2.09 -8.95
CA LEU A 4 2.27 -2.68 -8.65
C LEU A 4 2.31 -3.10 -7.17
N ASN A 5 1.97 -4.35 -6.90
CA ASN A 5 2.10 -4.93 -5.57
C ASN A 5 3.57 -5.32 -5.31
N LEU A 6 4.23 -4.63 -4.39
CA LEU A 6 5.63 -4.90 -4.06
C LEU A 6 5.80 -6.14 -3.18
N LYS A 7 4.74 -6.63 -2.52
CA LYS A 7 4.81 -7.80 -1.61
C LYS A 7 5.97 -7.65 -0.61
N ASN A 8 6.61 -8.76 -0.24
CA ASN A 8 7.71 -8.84 0.72
C ASN A 8 9.03 -9.30 0.08
N TYR A 9 9.32 -8.90 -1.16
CA TYR A 9 10.61 -9.22 -1.78
C TYR A 9 11.76 -8.40 -1.16
N SER A 10 12.98 -8.94 -1.16
CA SER A 10 14.17 -8.22 -0.67
C SER A 10 14.36 -6.85 -1.35
N ALA A 11 14.10 -6.80 -2.66
CA ALA A 11 14.11 -5.57 -3.45
C ALA A 11 13.04 -4.56 -2.98
N SER A 12 11.90 -5.04 -2.47
CA SER A 12 10.82 -4.17 -1.99
C SER A 12 11.21 -3.42 -0.73
N PHE A 13 12.14 -3.95 0.07
CA PHE A 13 12.67 -3.25 1.24
C PHE A 13 13.82 -2.31 0.86
N SER A 14 14.74 -2.74 0.00
CA SER A 14 15.91 -1.93 -0.36
C SER A 14 15.62 -0.84 -1.41
N ARG A 15 14.58 -1.03 -2.23
CA ARG A 15 14.28 -0.16 -3.38
C ARG A 15 12.85 0.38 -3.38
N CYS A 16 12.12 0.31 -2.25
CA CYS A 16 10.73 0.75 -2.18
C CYS A 16 10.51 2.16 -2.76
N LEU A 17 11.30 3.12 -2.30
CA LEU A 17 11.13 4.53 -2.65
C LEU A 17 11.57 4.82 -4.09
N SER A 18 12.62 4.15 -4.59
CA SER A 18 13.04 4.31 -5.99
C SER A 18 12.06 3.66 -6.97
N LEU A 19 11.41 2.55 -6.60
CA LEU A 19 10.30 1.98 -7.37
C LEU A 19 9.07 2.89 -7.35
N THR A 20 8.80 3.53 -6.21
CA THR A 20 7.69 4.49 -6.06
C THR A 20 7.91 5.73 -6.93
N ASP A 21 9.11 6.30 -6.91
CA ASP A 21 9.51 7.43 -7.75
C ASP A 21 9.43 7.09 -9.24
N ALA A 22 9.94 5.92 -9.64
CA ALA A 22 9.84 5.45 -11.02
C ALA A 22 8.39 5.30 -11.48
N ALA A 23 7.51 4.74 -10.64
CA ALA A 23 6.08 4.63 -10.92
C ALA A 23 5.42 6.00 -11.06
N ALA A 24 5.75 6.96 -10.19
CA ALA A 24 5.24 8.32 -10.25
C ALA A 24 5.63 9.02 -11.55
N LYS A 25 6.91 8.92 -11.95
CA LYS A 25 7.42 9.49 -13.19
C LYS A 25 6.76 8.89 -14.43
N VAL A 26 6.70 7.57 -14.54
CA VAL A 26 6.04 6.90 -15.67
C VAL A 26 4.56 7.24 -15.72
N SER A 27 3.88 7.33 -14.56
CA SER A 27 2.47 7.73 -14.52
C SER A 27 2.26 9.16 -15.01
N HIS A 28 3.14 10.08 -14.65
CA HIS A 28 3.15 11.45 -15.14
C HIS A 28 3.37 11.51 -16.66
N ASP A 29 4.44 10.88 -17.14
CA ASP A 29 4.87 10.97 -18.55
C ASP A 29 3.87 10.31 -19.51
N THR A 30 3.21 9.24 -19.09
CA THR A 30 2.30 8.46 -19.95
C THR A 30 0.82 8.76 -19.74
N GLY A 31 0.46 9.44 -18.64
CA GLY A 31 -0.93 9.61 -18.20
C GLY A 31 -1.61 8.32 -17.71
N VAL A 32 -0.94 7.16 -17.77
CA VAL A 32 -1.48 5.90 -17.23
C VAL A 32 -1.36 5.94 -15.72
N ARG A 33 -2.49 5.81 -15.00
CA ARG A 33 -2.47 5.71 -13.53
C ARG A 33 -1.78 4.43 -13.08
N ILE A 34 -0.71 4.57 -12.29
CA ILE A 34 0.03 3.48 -11.66
C ILE A 34 -0.15 3.58 -10.14
N ILE A 35 -0.66 2.53 -9.51
CA ILE A 35 -0.78 2.43 -8.05
C ILE A 35 0.38 1.59 -7.52
N VAL A 36 1.01 2.01 -6.44
CA VAL A 36 2.08 1.25 -5.76
C VAL A 36 1.58 0.74 -4.42
N CYS A 37 1.77 -0.55 -4.15
CA CYS A 37 1.46 -1.17 -2.87
C CYS A 37 2.73 -1.60 -2.13
N PRO A 38 3.38 -0.71 -1.36
CA PRO A 38 4.62 -1.00 -0.66
C PRO A 38 4.41 -1.82 0.61
N PRO A 39 5.48 -2.44 1.18
CA PRO A 39 5.40 -3.06 2.50
C PRO A 39 4.90 -2.05 3.56
N PRO A 40 4.19 -2.49 4.62
CA PRO A 40 3.64 -1.59 5.63
C PRO A 40 4.67 -0.64 6.26
N THR A 41 5.91 -1.11 6.42
CA THR A 41 7.06 -0.34 6.95
C THR A 41 7.44 0.88 6.11
N HIS A 42 6.99 0.96 4.86
CA HIS A 42 7.32 2.02 3.91
C HIS A 42 6.13 2.88 3.50
N LEU A 43 4.90 2.58 3.97
CA LEU A 43 3.68 3.25 3.52
C LEU A 43 3.75 4.77 3.67
N ASN A 44 4.14 5.26 4.85
CA ASN A 44 4.18 6.70 5.13
C ASN A 44 5.18 7.43 4.21
N CYS A 45 6.38 6.87 4.04
CA CYS A 45 7.42 7.45 3.19
C CYS A 45 7.03 7.40 1.70
N ALA A 46 6.37 6.33 1.25
CA ALA A 46 5.91 6.23 -0.13
C ALA A 46 4.75 7.21 -0.40
N ALA A 47 3.78 7.30 0.51
CA ALA A 47 2.61 8.16 0.37
C ALA A 47 2.95 9.66 0.40
N SER A 48 4.03 10.05 1.10
CA SER A 48 4.51 11.43 1.08
C SER A 48 5.15 11.85 -0.25
N MET A 49 5.67 10.87 -1.02
CA MET A 49 6.31 11.12 -2.32
C MET A 49 5.35 10.97 -3.49
N TYR A 50 4.36 10.08 -3.39
CA TYR A 50 3.47 9.75 -4.48
C TYR A 50 2.03 9.55 -4.02
N LYS A 51 1.11 10.22 -4.71
CA LYS A 51 -0.30 10.27 -4.32
C LYS A 51 -1.05 8.95 -4.54
N ASP A 52 -0.60 8.05 -5.41
CA ASP A 52 -1.31 6.80 -5.74
C ASP A 52 -0.65 5.60 -5.05
N VAL A 53 -0.58 5.68 -3.72
CA VAL A 53 -0.07 4.62 -2.84
C VAL A 53 -1.23 3.97 -2.09
N PHE A 54 -1.29 2.64 -2.16
CA PHE A 54 -2.27 1.79 -1.47
C PHE A 54 -1.54 0.86 -0.49
N ALA A 55 -2.19 0.43 0.58
CA ALA A 55 -1.68 -0.63 1.44
C ALA A 55 -1.79 -2.01 0.76
N GLN A 56 -0.99 -2.97 1.24
CA GLN A 56 -1.10 -4.37 0.80
C GLN A 56 -2.26 -5.13 1.49
N HIS A 57 -2.75 -4.61 2.61
CA HIS A 57 -3.85 -5.15 3.41
C HIS A 57 -4.39 -4.06 4.34
N THR A 58 -5.64 -4.22 4.78
CA THR A 58 -6.19 -3.48 5.91
C THR A 58 -7.21 -4.37 6.64
N ASP A 59 -7.24 -4.25 7.96
CA ASP A 59 -8.12 -5.01 8.84
C ASP A 59 -9.44 -4.27 9.05
N ALA A 60 -10.56 -4.99 8.96
CA ALA A 60 -11.90 -4.45 9.19
C ALA A 60 -12.19 -4.27 10.69
N LEU A 61 -11.38 -3.42 11.33
CA LEU A 61 -11.41 -3.12 12.76
C LEU A 61 -11.44 -1.61 12.96
N GLU A 62 -12.08 -1.18 14.04
CA GLU A 62 -12.14 0.22 14.46
C GLU A 62 -10.88 0.62 15.25
N GLN A 63 -10.71 1.92 15.51
CA GLN A 63 -9.65 2.39 16.40
C GLN A 63 -9.83 1.83 17.82
N GLY A 64 -8.79 1.18 18.36
CA GLY A 64 -8.87 0.59 19.70
C GLY A 64 -7.77 -0.43 20.01
N ALA A 65 -8.10 -1.40 20.85
CA ALA A 65 -7.17 -2.41 21.36
C ALA A 65 -6.88 -3.52 20.33
N HIS A 66 -6.22 -3.16 19.22
CA HIS A 66 -5.88 -4.05 18.11
C HIS A 66 -4.37 -3.99 17.79
N THR A 67 -3.53 -4.28 18.79
CA THR A 67 -2.07 -4.28 18.62
C THR A 67 -1.63 -5.21 17.49
N GLY A 68 -0.88 -4.68 16.53
CA GLY A 68 -0.35 -5.44 15.39
C GLY A 68 -1.24 -5.45 14.14
N PHE A 69 -2.46 -4.89 14.21
CA PHE A 69 -3.36 -4.77 13.06
C PHE A 69 -3.22 -3.42 12.35
N LEU A 70 -3.61 -3.37 11.08
CA LEU A 70 -3.54 -2.20 10.21
C LEU A 70 -4.94 -1.74 9.80
N ILE A 71 -5.49 -0.80 10.56
CA ILE A 71 -6.87 -0.30 10.37
C ILE A 71 -6.96 0.82 9.32
N PRO A 72 -8.14 1.04 8.69
CA PRO A 72 -8.33 2.07 7.67
C PRO A 72 -8.01 3.49 8.15
N GLU A 73 -8.31 3.83 9.41
CA GLU A 73 -8.06 5.14 10.00
C GLU A 73 -6.56 5.45 10.07
N ALA A 74 -5.75 4.45 10.41
CA ALA A 74 -4.30 4.57 10.45
C ALA A 74 -3.73 4.83 9.05
N LEU A 75 -4.20 4.09 8.03
CA LEU A 75 -3.81 4.31 6.64
C LEU A 75 -4.20 5.70 6.14
N LYS A 76 -5.43 6.12 6.42
CA LYS A 76 -5.93 7.44 6.04
C LYS A 76 -5.10 8.56 6.67
N SER A 77 -4.64 8.39 7.92
CA SER A 77 -3.82 9.39 8.63
C SER A 77 -2.48 9.71 7.94
N ILE A 78 -1.94 8.77 7.17
CA ILE A 78 -0.69 8.91 6.42
C ILE A 78 -0.93 9.11 4.91
N SER A 79 -2.12 9.58 4.53
CA SER A 79 -2.51 9.85 3.13
C SER A 79 -2.44 8.66 2.18
N VAL A 80 -2.50 7.42 2.70
CA VAL A 80 -2.68 6.22 1.88
C VAL A 80 -4.12 6.20 1.36
N LYS A 81 -4.29 6.01 0.04
CA LYS A 81 -5.58 6.22 -0.64
C LYS A 81 -6.49 4.99 -0.69
N GLY A 82 -5.99 3.84 -0.30
CA GLY A 82 -6.73 2.59 -0.37
C GLY A 82 -5.88 1.40 0.05
N SER A 83 -6.40 0.20 -0.16
CA SER A 83 -5.70 -1.04 0.13
C SER A 83 -6.06 -2.12 -0.88
N LEU A 84 -5.15 -3.06 -1.11
CA LEU A 84 -5.52 -4.39 -1.56
C LEU A 84 -6.22 -5.13 -0.41
N VAL A 85 -7.15 -6.02 -0.76
CA VAL A 85 -7.86 -6.88 0.19
C VAL A 85 -8.01 -8.26 -0.42
N ASN A 86 -8.07 -9.29 0.42
CA ASN A 86 -8.30 -10.68 0.02
C ASN A 86 -7.33 -11.19 -1.08
N HIS A 87 -6.07 -10.74 -1.03
CA HIS A 87 -5.03 -11.25 -1.92
C HIS A 87 -4.80 -12.74 -1.64
N SER A 88 -4.36 -13.54 -2.62
CA SER A 88 -4.18 -14.99 -2.43
C SER A 88 -3.20 -15.36 -1.31
N GLU A 89 -2.25 -14.46 -1.00
CA GLU A 89 -1.27 -14.57 0.09
C GLU A 89 -1.77 -14.00 1.42
N HIS A 90 -2.94 -13.34 1.44
CA HIS A 90 -3.59 -12.79 2.63
C HIS A 90 -5.12 -12.80 2.44
N ARG A 91 -5.69 -14.00 2.43
CA ARG A 91 -7.14 -14.19 2.26
C ARG A 91 -7.84 -13.73 3.53
N ILE A 92 -8.84 -12.87 3.36
CA ILE A 92 -9.70 -12.48 4.47
C ILE A 92 -10.66 -13.65 4.68
N GLY A 93 -10.70 -14.20 5.89
CA GLY A 93 -11.63 -15.27 6.23
C GLY A 93 -13.07 -14.82 6.00
N THR A 94 -13.93 -15.74 5.61
CA THR A 94 -15.37 -15.57 5.83
C THR A 94 -15.60 -15.81 7.33
N GLU A 95 -15.58 -14.76 8.13
CA GLU A 95 -16.11 -14.84 9.49
C GLU A 95 -17.64 -15.06 9.38
N ASN A 96 -18.16 -16.04 10.13
CA ASN A 96 -19.61 -16.30 10.31
C ASN A 96 -20.28 -15.20 11.14
#